data_AF-A0A848K3K8-F1
#
_entry.id   AF-A0A848K3K8-F1
#
_cell.length_a   1.000
_cell.length_b   1.000
_cell.length_c   1.000
_cell.angle_alpha   90.00
_cell.angle_beta   90.00
_cell.angle_gamma   90.00
#
_symmetry.space_group_name_H-M   'P 1'
#
loop_
_entity.id
_entity.type
_entity.pdbx_description
1 polymer ?
#
loop_
_entity_poly.entity_id
_entity_poly.type
_entity_poly.pdbx_seq_one_letter_code
_entity_poly.pdbx_strand_id
1 'polypeptide(L)'
;MSSPIWTPDALSSEARPYAGRCWRLVEAQHLSSTLKLVDDTDEQKVLEDLIEATKPPLPPECRHLDYLLFTPFRYEPPYPHGSRFRRAGRTPGVYYAAERPETALAELAFYRLLFFAESPGTPWPRSASQYTAFAAEVRTERHLDLTAEPLSRDSAAWTHPIDYAPCQHLADVARAAAVEIIRYRSGRDPDAGANLAVMACRAFAAPAPVERRTWHILLGRKGVSAVCEAPRQRLSFGREAFSADPRLAGMIWER
;
A
#
# COMPACT_ATOMS: atom_id res chain seq x y z
N MET A 1 -27.21 12.58 -2.55
CA MET A 1 -26.14 13.54 -2.83
C MET A 1 -25.58 13.21 -4.19
N SER A 2 -25.45 14.19 -5.08
CA SER A 2 -24.87 13.99 -6.41
C SER A 2 -23.42 13.53 -6.26
N SER A 3 -23.00 12.51 -7.01
CA SER A 3 -21.59 12.10 -7.05
C SER A 3 -20.75 13.27 -7.56
N PRO A 4 -19.53 13.50 -7.03
CA PRO A 4 -18.64 14.51 -7.57
C PRO A 4 -18.34 14.22 -9.04
N ILE A 5 -18.49 15.24 -9.88
CA ILE A 5 -18.20 15.13 -11.31
C ILE A 5 -16.75 15.57 -11.51
N TRP A 6 -15.81 14.63 -11.36
CA TRP A 6 -14.42 14.87 -11.75
C TRP A 6 -14.31 14.72 -13.27
N THR A 7 -13.89 15.77 -13.95
CA THR A 7 -13.57 15.73 -15.39
C THR A 7 -12.06 15.76 -15.60
N PRO A 8 -11.54 15.23 -16.73
CA PRO A 8 -10.11 15.26 -17.00
C PRO A 8 -9.53 16.69 -16.98
N ASP A 9 -10.24 17.67 -17.54
CA ASP A 9 -9.80 19.06 -17.57
C ASP A 9 -9.74 19.68 -16.17
N ALA A 10 -10.75 19.41 -15.33
CA ALA A 10 -10.77 19.90 -13.94
C ALA A 10 -9.64 19.27 -13.11
N LEU A 11 -9.38 17.96 -13.24
CA LEU A 11 -8.24 17.37 -12.55
C LEU A 11 -6.90 17.88 -13.11
N SER A 12 -6.82 18.08 -14.43
CA SER A 12 -5.62 18.62 -15.08
C SER A 12 -5.26 20.01 -14.57
N SER A 13 -6.23 20.88 -14.31
CA SER A 13 -5.98 22.24 -13.76
C SER A 13 -5.49 22.22 -12.32
N GLU A 14 -5.84 21.18 -11.55
CA GLU A 14 -5.38 21.01 -10.17
C GLU A 14 -4.06 20.24 -10.05
N ALA A 15 -3.52 19.74 -11.17
CA ALA A 15 -2.24 19.03 -11.17
C ALA A 15 -1.08 19.97 -10.82
N ARG A 16 -0.22 19.53 -9.89
CA ARG A 16 0.93 20.31 -9.41
C ARG A 16 2.20 19.47 -9.39
N PRO A 17 3.39 20.07 -9.32
CA PRO A 17 4.61 19.32 -9.07
C PRO A 17 4.63 18.71 -7.65
N TYR A 18 5.26 17.55 -7.50
CA TYR A 18 5.54 16.91 -6.22
C TYR A 18 6.93 16.27 -6.27
N ALA A 19 7.68 16.41 -5.18
CA ALA A 19 8.92 15.69 -4.97
C ALA A 19 9.02 15.31 -3.49
N GLY A 20 9.30 14.05 -3.20
CA GLY A 20 9.33 13.58 -1.82
C GLY A 20 9.78 12.13 -1.68
N ARG A 21 9.82 11.67 -0.44
CA ARG A 21 10.04 10.27 -0.08
C ARG A 21 8.72 9.66 0.34
N CYS A 22 8.49 8.42 -0.07
CA CYS A 22 7.37 7.63 0.40
C CYS A 22 7.82 6.25 0.88
N TRP A 23 7.10 5.73 1.87
CA TRP A 23 7.44 4.56 2.65
C TRP A 23 6.45 3.44 2.39
N ARG A 24 6.97 2.24 2.20
CA ARG A 24 6.17 1.02 2.07
C ARG A 24 6.78 -0.06 2.95
N LEU A 25 5.93 -0.88 3.56
CA LEU A 25 6.35 -2.03 4.35
C LEU A 25 6.09 -3.32 3.59
N VAL A 26 7.05 -4.23 3.62
CA VAL A 26 6.94 -5.59 3.09
C VAL A 26 7.45 -6.58 4.12
N GLU A 27 6.91 -7.80 4.11
CA GLU A 27 7.43 -8.87 4.97
C GLU A 27 8.85 -9.26 4.55
N ALA A 28 9.76 -9.42 5.52
CA ALA A 28 11.18 -9.61 5.27
C ALA A 28 11.55 -11.02 4.75
N GLN A 29 10.60 -11.95 4.67
CA GLN A 29 10.86 -13.38 4.43
C GLN A 29 11.01 -13.80 2.95
N HIS A 30 11.16 -12.86 2.01
CA HIS A 30 11.05 -13.18 0.57
C HIS A 30 12.18 -14.05 0.01
N LEU A 31 13.39 -14.04 0.59
CA LEU A 31 14.54 -14.81 0.06
C LEU A 31 14.63 -16.25 0.60
N SER A 32 14.05 -16.53 1.76
CA SER A 32 14.16 -17.83 2.44
C SER A 32 12.85 -18.61 2.49
N SER A 33 11.78 -18.09 1.88
CA SER A 33 10.47 -18.73 1.94
C SER A 33 10.46 -20.05 1.17
N THR A 34 11.11 -20.09 0.01
CA THR A 34 11.21 -21.28 -0.85
C THR A 34 12.24 -22.28 -0.37
N LEU A 35 13.25 -21.87 0.42
CA LEU A 35 14.20 -22.79 1.09
C LEU A 35 13.50 -23.85 1.96
N LYS A 36 12.28 -23.60 2.43
CA LYS A 36 11.50 -24.58 3.22
C LYS A 36 10.90 -25.70 2.37
N LEU A 37 10.96 -25.59 1.05
CA LEU A 37 10.31 -26.47 0.08
C LEU A 37 11.30 -27.30 -0.74
N VAL A 38 12.60 -27.17 -0.47
CA VAL A 38 13.70 -27.78 -1.24
C VAL A 38 14.78 -28.30 -0.29
N ASP A 39 15.59 -29.24 -0.76
CA ASP A 39 16.65 -29.85 0.05
C ASP A 39 17.96 -29.03 0.03
N ASP A 40 18.20 -28.31 -1.08
CA ASP A 40 19.41 -27.50 -1.26
C ASP A 40 19.18 -26.22 -2.10
N THR A 41 20.25 -25.43 -2.28
CA THR A 41 20.21 -24.16 -3.02
C THR A 41 20.08 -24.32 -4.52
N ASP A 42 20.49 -25.45 -5.09
CA ASP A 42 20.38 -25.71 -6.53
C ASP A 42 18.92 -26.03 -6.88
N GLU A 43 18.26 -26.84 -6.06
CA GLU A 43 16.82 -27.05 -6.14
C GLU A 43 16.04 -25.75 -5.89
N GLN A 44 16.47 -24.93 -4.91
CA GLN A 44 15.85 -23.62 -4.68
C GLN A 44 15.88 -22.77 -5.94
N LYS A 45 17.02 -22.74 -6.64
CA LYS A 45 17.17 -21.99 -7.88
C LYS A 45 16.21 -22.49 -8.95
N VAL A 46 16.07 -23.80 -9.14
CA VAL A 46 15.12 -24.37 -10.09
C VAL A 46 13.68 -23.97 -9.74
N LEU A 47 13.31 -24.06 -8.46
CA LEU A 47 11.99 -23.66 -7.99
C LEU A 47 11.72 -22.17 -8.22
N GLU A 48 12.68 -21.29 -7.94
CA GLU A 48 12.56 -19.86 -8.20
C GLU A 48 12.45 -19.54 -9.70
N ASP A 49 13.23 -20.23 -10.55
CA ASP A 49 13.15 -20.06 -12.00
C ASP A 49 11.77 -20.50 -12.53
N LEU A 50 11.22 -21.62 -12.02
CA LEU A 50 9.86 -22.07 -12.33
C LEU A 50 8.80 -21.08 -11.86
N ILE A 51 8.91 -20.59 -10.62
CA ILE A 51 8.00 -19.58 -10.07
C ILE A 51 8.06 -18.30 -10.92
N GLU A 52 9.25 -17.84 -11.28
CA GLU A 52 9.45 -16.64 -12.10
C GLU A 52 8.82 -16.78 -13.49
N ALA A 53 8.93 -17.95 -14.12
CA ALA A 53 8.35 -18.22 -15.43
C ALA A 53 6.81 -18.16 -15.46
N THR A 54 6.14 -18.35 -14.31
CA THR A 54 4.67 -18.27 -14.21
C THR A 54 4.14 -16.86 -13.98
N LYS A 55 5.00 -15.92 -13.57
CA LYS A 55 4.58 -14.56 -13.22
C LYS A 55 4.27 -13.74 -14.48
N PRO A 56 3.30 -12.81 -14.43
CA PRO A 56 3.00 -11.93 -15.56
C PRO A 56 4.23 -11.16 -16.05
N PRO A 57 4.30 -10.79 -17.34
CA PRO A 57 5.42 -10.02 -17.87
C PRO A 57 5.49 -8.63 -17.22
N LEU A 58 6.71 -8.15 -16.99
CA LEU A 58 6.91 -6.82 -16.43
C LEU A 58 6.58 -5.73 -17.45
N PRO A 59 5.82 -4.67 -17.07
CA PRO A 59 5.62 -3.52 -17.94
C PRO A 59 6.97 -2.92 -18.37
N PRO A 60 7.18 -2.61 -19.66
CA PRO A 60 8.46 -2.09 -20.16
C PRO A 60 8.98 -0.88 -19.39
N GLU A 61 8.09 0.05 -19.04
CA GLU A 61 8.39 1.26 -18.28
C GLU A 61 8.90 0.99 -16.85
N CYS A 62 8.71 -0.20 -16.30
CA CYS A 62 9.12 -0.54 -14.93
C CYS A 62 10.37 -1.45 -14.87
N ARG A 63 10.92 -1.91 -16.01
CA ARG A 63 12.02 -2.91 -16.07
C ARG A 63 13.32 -2.47 -15.44
N HIS A 64 13.55 -1.17 -15.36
CA HIS A 64 14.76 -0.58 -14.78
C HIS A 64 14.67 -0.41 -13.25
N LEU A 65 13.51 -0.70 -12.66
CA LEU A 65 13.27 -0.52 -11.23
C LEU A 65 13.63 -1.80 -10.45
N ASP A 66 13.94 -1.62 -9.17
CA ASP A 66 14.02 -2.69 -8.18
C ASP A 66 12.65 -3.37 -8.00
N TYR A 67 12.65 -4.67 -7.69
CA TYR A 67 11.43 -5.45 -7.51
C TYR A 67 10.50 -4.90 -6.43
N LEU A 68 11.04 -4.23 -5.40
CA LEU A 68 10.24 -3.57 -4.37
C LEU A 68 9.40 -2.42 -4.92
N LEU A 69 9.84 -1.81 -6.03
CA LEU A 69 9.16 -0.69 -6.69
C LEU A 69 8.24 -1.16 -7.83
N PHE A 70 8.68 -2.08 -8.70
CA PHE A 70 7.85 -2.51 -9.83
C PHE A 70 6.74 -3.49 -9.48
N THR A 71 6.86 -4.24 -8.37
CA THR A 71 5.94 -5.36 -8.06
C THR A 71 4.45 -4.97 -8.11
N PRO A 72 4.01 -3.81 -7.58
CA PRO A 72 2.62 -3.37 -7.68
C PRO A 72 2.10 -3.10 -9.10
N PHE A 73 3.00 -3.01 -10.08
CA PHE A 73 2.68 -2.83 -11.50
C PHE A 73 2.66 -4.13 -12.29
N ARG A 74 3.15 -5.23 -11.71
CA ARG A 74 3.24 -6.53 -12.37
C ARG A 74 1.94 -7.34 -12.26
N TYR A 75 1.32 -7.36 -11.08
CA TYR A 75 0.23 -8.27 -10.75
C TYR A 75 -1.16 -7.63 -10.86
N GLU A 76 -2.18 -8.47 -11.04
CA GLU A 76 -3.58 -8.06 -10.99
C GLU A 76 -3.97 -7.58 -9.58
N PRO A 77 -4.94 -6.66 -9.46
CA PRO A 77 -5.41 -6.19 -8.16
C PRO A 77 -6.30 -7.23 -7.47
N PRO A 78 -6.61 -7.08 -6.17
CA PRO A 78 -7.48 -8.01 -5.46
C PRO A 78 -8.83 -8.21 -6.15
N TYR A 79 -9.26 -9.46 -6.27
CA TYR A 79 -10.58 -9.81 -6.81
C TYR A 79 -11.61 -9.95 -5.67
N PRO A 80 -12.90 -9.57 -5.86
CA PRO A 80 -13.51 -9.01 -7.07
C PRO A 80 -13.56 -7.48 -7.12
N HIS A 81 -13.02 -6.77 -6.12
CA HIS A 81 -13.29 -5.33 -5.93
C HIS A 81 -12.15 -4.39 -6.33
N GLY A 82 -10.95 -4.90 -6.54
CA GLY A 82 -9.75 -4.10 -6.77
C GLY A 82 -9.22 -3.48 -5.46
N SER A 83 -8.70 -2.27 -5.56
CA SER A 83 -8.22 -1.45 -4.44
C SER A 83 -8.71 -0.01 -4.57
N ARG A 84 -8.33 0.88 -3.63
CA ARG A 84 -8.87 2.24 -3.54
C ARG A 84 -8.79 3.01 -4.87
N PHE A 85 -7.63 3.07 -5.51
CA PHE A 85 -7.39 3.78 -6.78
C PHE A 85 -7.13 2.85 -7.98
N ARG A 86 -7.57 1.58 -7.91
CA ARG A 86 -7.40 0.60 -9.00
C ARG A 86 -8.58 -0.37 -9.05
N ARG A 87 -9.29 -0.41 -10.18
CA ARG A 87 -10.41 -1.34 -10.41
C ARG A 87 -9.95 -2.79 -10.44
N ALA A 88 -10.88 -3.71 -10.16
CA ALA A 88 -10.69 -5.13 -10.39
C ALA A 88 -10.39 -5.47 -11.87
N GLY A 89 -9.83 -6.66 -12.10
CA GLY A 89 -9.46 -7.13 -13.43
C GLY A 89 -8.14 -6.53 -13.94
N ARG A 90 -7.88 -6.74 -15.24
CA ARG A 90 -6.61 -6.37 -15.87
C ARG A 90 -6.50 -4.86 -16.12
N THR A 91 -6.13 -4.11 -15.08
CA THR A 91 -5.93 -2.66 -15.10
C THR A 91 -4.49 -2.27 -14.76
N PRO A 92 -4.01 -1.07 -15.17
CA PRO A 92 -2.67 -0.59 -14.80
C PRO A 92 -2.42 -0.61 -13.29
N GLY A 93 -1.19 -0.88 -12.91
CA GLY A 93 -0.76 -0.94 -11.51
C GLY A 93 -0.93 0.36 -10.74
N VAL A 94 -0.88 0.23 -9.40
CA VAL A 94 -0.77 1.35 -8.47
C VAL A 94 0.16 0.93 -7.35
N TYR A 95 1.21 1.70 -7.13
CA TYR A 95 2.09 1.56 -5.98
C TYR A 95 1.56 2.43 -4.84
N TYR A 96 1.15 1.76 -3.75
CA TYR A 96 0.65 2.41 -2.54
C TYR A 96 1.77 2.54 -1.50
N ALA A 97 1.95 3.75 -1.00
CA ALA A 97 2.91 4.08 0.04
C ALA A 97 2.40 5.24 0.90
N ALA A 98 3.11 5.55 1.98
CA ALA A 98 2.81 6.71 2.82
C ALA A 98 3.96 7.72 2.86
N GLU A 99 3.70 8.99 3.11
CA GLU A 99 4.77 9.99 3.26
C GLU A 99 5.65 9.71 4.49
N ARG A 100 5.11 8.95 5.45
CA ARG A 100 5.75 8.62 6.72
C ARG A 100 5.75 7.11 6.99
N PRO A 101 6.80 6.55 7.60
CA PRO A 101 6.84 5.13 7.95
C PRO A 101 5.77 4.76 8.97
N GLU A 102 5.36 5.67 9.85
CA GLU A 102 4.32 5.43 10.86
C GLU A 102 2.94 5.23 10.21
N THR A 103 2.60 6.07 9.23
CA THR A 103 1.37 5.95 8.44
C THR A 103 1.35 4.65 7.64
N ALA A 104 2.47 4.28 6.99
CA ALA A 104 2.59 3.03 6.26
C ALA A 104 2.45 1.80 7.21
N LEU A 105 2.95 1.92 8.43
CA LEU A 105 2.80 0.91 9.46
C LEU A 105 1.33 0.79 9.93
N ALA A 106 0.61 1.91 10.09
CA ALA A 106 -0.81 1.88 10.44
C ALA A 106 -1.66 1.18 9.37
N GLU A 107 -1.41 1.47 8.09
CA GLU A 107 -2.02 0.78 6.95
C GLU A 107 -1.74 -0.73 6.98
N LEU A 108 -0.48 -1.13 7.19
CA LEU A 108 -0.10 -2.53 7.31
C LEU A 108 -0.80 -3.19 8.51
N ALA A 109 -0.77 -2.56 9.68
CA ALA A 109 -1.38 -3.07 10.90
C ALA A 109 -2.89 -3.30 10.72
N PHE A 110 -3.59 -2.37 10.08
CA PHE A 110 -4.99 -2.53 9.72
C PHE A 110 -5.23 -3.79 8.87
N TYR A 111 -4.51 -3.96 7.76
CA TYR A 111 -4.70 -5.11 6.88
C TYR A 111 -4.29 -6.44 7.54
N ARG A 112 -3.28 -6.43 8.42
CA ARG A 112 -2.94 -7.60 9.24
C ARG A 112 -4.05 -7.96 10.21
N LEU A 113 -4.69 -6.99 10.85
CA LEU A 113 -5.86 -7.25 11.69
C LEU A 113 -7.05 -7.71 10.86
N LEU A 114 -7.29 -7.12 9.69
CA LEU A 114 -8.38 -7.52 8.80
C LEU A 114 -8.30 -9.01 8.45
N PHE A 115 -7.10 -9.52 8.15
CA PHE A 115 -6.87 -10.96 7.96
C PHE A 115 -7.35 -11.81 9.16
N PHE A 116 -7.06 -11.39 10.40
CA PHE A 116 -7.51 -12.13 11.61
C PHE A 116 -9.00 -11.94 11.92
N ALA A 117 -9.62 -10.84 11.48
CA ALA A 117 -11.07 -10.66 11.55
C ALA A 117 -11.79 -11.58 10.54
N GLU A 118 -11.24 -11.70 9.33
CA GLU A 118 -11.75 -12.57 8.26
C GLU A 118 -11.40 -14.06 8.48
N SER A 119 -10.50 -14.35 9.42
CA SER A 119 -10.15 -15.72 9.85
C SER A 119 -10.22 -15.89 11.38
N PRO A 120 -11.44 -15.97 11.96
CA PRO A 120 -11.63 -15.98 13.42
C PRO A 120 -10.95 -17.16 14.13
N GLY A 121 -10.79 -18.30 13.46
CA GLY A 121 -10.13 -19.49 14.00
C GLY A 121 -8.60 -19.46 13.97
N THR A 122 -7.98 -18.48 13.30
CA THR A 122 -6.53 -18.38 13.24
C THR A 122 -5.99 -17.82 14.56
N PRO A 123 -5.13 -18.55 15.30
CA PRO A 123 -4.58 -18.09 16.56
C PRO A 123 -3.62 -16.92 16.36
N TRP A 124 -3.42 -16.11 17.40
CA TRP A 124 -2.42 -15.04 17.37
C TRP A 124 -1.01 -15.61 17.16
N PRO A 125 -0.14 -14.89 16.41
CA PRO A 125 1.25 -15.32 16.25
C PRO A 125 1.97 -15.29 17.61
N ARG A 126 2.80 -16.30 17.86
CA ARG A 126 3.56 -16.43 19.12
C ARG A 126 4.77 -15.50 19.19
N SER A 127 5.25 -15.04 18.05
CA SER A 127 6.43 -14.18 17.91
C SER A 127 6.14 -13.02 16.97
N ALA A 128 6.94 -11.96 17.09
CA ALA A 128 6.87 -10.84 16.16
C ALA A 128 7.34 -11.29 14.77
N SER A 129 6.62 -10.88 13.73
CA SER A 129 7.06 -11.00 12.34
C SER A 129 7.96 -9.82 11.99
N GLN A 130 9.01 -10.09 11.22
CA GLN A 130 9.93 -9.06 10.75
C GLN A 130 9.44 -8.47 9.41
N TYR A 131 9.45 -7.15 9.32
CA TYR A 131 9.09 -6.37 8.15
C TYR A 131 10.23 -5.42 7.79
N THR A 132 10.38 -5.15 6.50
CA THR A 132 11.24 -4.09 5.98
C THR A 132 10.37 -2.92 5.57
N ALA A 133 10.50 -1.79 6.26
CA ALA A 133 10.02 -0.50 5.76
C ALA A 133 11.10 0.08 4.85
N PHE A 134 10.76 0.44 3.62
CA PHE A 134 11.72 1.04 2.70
C PHE A 134 11.17 2.34 2.11
N ALA A 135 12.08 3.29 1.88
CA ALA A 135 11.75 4.57 1.27
C ALA A 135 12.06 4.54 -0.24
N ALA A 136 11.12 5.01 -1.04
CA ALA A 136 11.30 5.32 -2.44
C ALA A 136 11.30 6.84 -2.63
N GLU A 137 12.16 7.35 -3.50
CA GLU A 137 12.08 8.74 -3.95
C GLU A 137 11.12 8.84 -5.13
N VAL A 138 10.21 9.80 -5.07
CA VAL A 138 9.25 10.07 -6.13
C VAL A 138 9.32 11.54 -6.54
N ARG A 139 9.15 11.80 -7.83
CA ARG A 139 9.07 13.14 -8.41
C ARG A 139 8.13 13.10 -9.61
N THR A 140 7.27 14.10 -9.72
CA THR A 140 6.39 14.30 -10.87
C THR A 140 6.05 15.78 -11.02
N GLU A 141 5.77 16.21 -12.24
CA GLU A 141 5.19 17.52 -12.51
C GLU A 141 3.66 17.53 -12.35
N ARG A 142 3.03 16.34 -12.25
CA ARG A 142 1.58 16.16 -12.29
C ARG A 142 1.10 15.21 -11.19
N HIS A 143 1.02 15.72 -9.96
CA HIS A 143 0.29 15.07 -8.88
C HIS A 143 -1.03 15.79 -8.57
N LEU A 144 -1.98 15.05 -8.01
CA LEU A 144 -3.16 15.60 -7.36
C LEU A 144 -3.02 15.47 -5.84
N ASP A 145 -3.31 16.54 -5.11
CA ASP A 145 -3.48 16.48 -3.65
C ASP A 145 -4.96 16.54 -3.30
N LEU A 146 -5.55 15.39 -2.94
CA LEU A 146 -6.95 15.31 -2.55
C LEU A 146 -7.25 15.99 -1.21
N THR A 147 -6.21 16.31 -0.43
CA THR A 147 -6.35 17.01 0.86
C THR A 147 -6.39 18.52 0.72
N ALA A 148 -6.09 19.04 -0.47
CA ALA A 148 -6.14 20.47 -0.78
C ALA A 148 -7.45 20.85 -1.49
N GLU A 149 -7.85 22.11 -1.33
CA GLU A 149 -8.95 22.67 -2.12
C GLU A 149 -8.57 22.73 -3.61
N PRO A 150 -9.52 22.48 -4.54
CA PRO A 150 -10.94 22.23 -4.30
C PRO A 150 -11.29 20.76 -4.00
N LEU A 151 -10.34 19.83 -4.12
CA LEU A 151 -10.58 18.37 -4.06
C LEU A 151 -10.92 17.87 -2.65
N SER A 152 -10.54 18.61 -1.61
CA SER A 152 -10.92 18.35 -0.21
C SER A 152 -12.42 18.41 0.05
N ARG A 153 -13.19 19.13 -0.78
CA ARG A 153 -14.66 19.19 -0.69
C ARG A 153 -15.32 17.83 -0.85
N ASP A 154 -14.70 16.95 -1.64
CA ASP A 154 -15.20 15.61 -1.93
C ASP A 154 -14.66 14.55 -0.96
N SER A 155 -14.13 14.99 0.21
CA SER A 155 -13.47 14.10 1.16
C SER A 155 -14.29 12.90 1.59
N ALA A 156 -15.58 13.05 1.82
CA ALA A 156 -16.48 11.94 2.12
C ALA A 156 -16.47 10.84 1.04
N ALA A 157 -16.34 11.19 -0.24
CA ALA A 157 -16.30 10.23 -1.34
C ALA A 157 -14.97 9.49 -1.40
N TRP A 158 -13.83 10.19 -1.22
CA TRP A 158 -12.52 9.56 -1.35
C TRP A 158 -11.96 8.94 -0.06
N THR A 159 -12.55 9.23 1.12
CA THR A 159 -12.21 8.55 2.39
C THR A 159 -13.13 7.40 2.75
N HIS A 160 -14.14 7.07 1.94
CA HIS A 160 -15.07 6.00 2.29
C HIS A 160 -14.31 4.68 2.59
N PRO A 161 -14.62 3.96 3.70
CA PRO A 161 -13.77 2.87 4.19
C PRO A 161 -13.83 1.60 3.31
N ILE A 162 -14.96 1.35 2.66
CA ILE A 162 -15.23 0.12 1.89
C ILE A 162 -15.54 0.39 0.42
N ASP A 163 -16.51 1.27 0.13
CA ASP A 163 -16.81 1.70 -1.24
C ASP A 163 -15.63 2.49 -1.83
N TYR A 164 -15.00 1.90 -2.85
CA TYR A 164 -13.90 2.50 -3.60
C TYR A 164 -14.34 2.99 -4.97
N ALA A 165 -15.61 2.84 -5.37
CA ALA A 165 -16.06 3.24 -6.69
C ALA A 165 -15.76 4.71 -7.02
N PRO A 166 -15.92 5.67 -6.09
CA PRO A 166 -15.52 7.06 -6.32
C PRO A 166 -14.00 7.19 -6.56
N CYS A 167 -13.16 6.64 -5.68
CA CYS A 167 -11.71 6.68 -5.84
C CYS A 167 -11.23 6.01 -7.13
N GLN A 168 -11.84 4.90 -7.53
CA GLN A 168 -11.52 4.21 -8.78
C GLN A 168 -11.88 5.05 -9.99
N HIS A 169 -13.05 5.69 -9.99
CA HIS A 169 -13.44 6.64 -11.02
C HIS A 169 -12.47 7.83 -11.08
N LEU A 170 -12.14 8.43 -9.93
CA LEU A 170 -11.15 9.50 -9.84
C LEU A 170 -9.81 9.08 -10.46
N ALA A 171 -9.33 7.87 -10.15
CA ALA A 171 -8.07 7.38 -10.67
C ALA A 171 -8.10 7.14 -12.20
N ASP A 172 -9.24 6.75 -12.77
CA ASP A 172 -9.40 6.62 -14.23
C ASP A 172 -9.32 8.01 -14.89
N VAL A 173 -10.03 8.99 -14.34
CA VAL A 173 -10.03 10.38 -14.82
C VAL A 173 -8.64 11.01 -14.65
N ALA A 174 -7.97 10.78 -13.53
CA ALA A 174 -6.63 11.25 -13.26
C ALA A 174 -5.62 10.70 -14.28
N ARG A 175 -5.73 9.41 -14.63
CA ARG A 175 -4.91 8.82 -15.71
C ARG A 175 -5.18 9.47 -17.06
N ALA A 176 -6.44 9.74 -17.40
CA ALA A 176 -6.79 10.46 -18.63
C ALA A 176 -6.21 11.89 -18.65
N ALA A 177 -6.06 12.52 -17.48
CA ALA A 177 -5.40 13.82 -17.29
C ALA A 177 -3.86 13.72 -17.14
N ALA A 178 -3.26 12.56 -17.42
CA ALA A 178 -1.83 12.28 -17.28
C ALA A 178 -1.25 12.59 -15.88
N VAL A 179 -2.06 12.46 -14.83
CA VAL A 179 -1.61 12.51 -13.44
C VAL A 179 -0.85 11.23 -13.12
N GLU A 180 0.22 11.34 -12.35
CA GLU A 180 1.13 10.24 -12.05
C GLU A 180 1.12 9.85 -10.58
N ILE A 181 0.76 10.77 -9.69
CA ILE A 181 0.65 10.54 -8.25
C ILE A 181 -0.64 11.15 -7.72
N ILE A 182 -1.37 10.41 -6.89
CA ILE A 182 -2.47 10.94 -6.09
C ILE A 182 -2.05 10.91 -4.62
N ARG A 183 -1.99 12.07 -3.98
CA ARG A 183 -1.78 12.23 -2.54
C ARG A 183 -3.14 12.31 -1.85
N TYR A 184 -3.33 11.53 -0.79
CA TYR A 184 -4.60 11.43 -0.08
C TYR A 184 -4.39 11.12 1.40
N ARG A 185 -5.33 11.51 2.26
CA ARG A 185 -5.28 11.16 3.69
C ARG A 185 -5.49 9.66 3.89
N SER A 186 -4.68 9.02 4.74
CA SER A 186 -4.91 7.67 5.23
C SER A 186 -6.20 7.63 6.05
N GLY A 187 -7.09 6.69 5.72
CA GLY A 187 -8.27 6.41 6.54
C GLY A 187 -8.00 5.48 7.72
N ARG A 188 -6.76 5.02 7.90
CA ARG A 188 -6.38 4.01 8.91
C ARG A 188 -5.36 4.54 9.89
N ASP A 189 -4.54 5.50 9.49
CA ASP A 189 -3.64 6.19 10.41
C ASP A 189 -4.46 7.05 11.41
N PRO A 190 -4.38 6.78 12.72
CA PRO A 190 -5.06 7.59 13.73
C PRO A 190 -4.65 9.07 13.71
N ASP A 191 -3.42 9.36 13.27
CA ASP A 191 -2.90 10.72 13.13
C ASP A 191 -3.22 11.33 11.75
N ALA A 192 -4.03 10.64 10.93
CA ALA A 192 -4.47 11.09 9.62
C ALA A 192 -3.33 11.46 8.66
N GLY A 193 -2.20 10.75 8.73
CA GLY A 193 -1.07 10.93 7.83
C GLY A 193 -1.41 10.68 6.36
N ALA A 194 -0.55 11.15 5.46
CA ALA A 194 -0.81 11.11 4.03
C ALA A 194 -0.22 9.87 3.35
N ASN A 195 -1.00 9.32 2.44
CA ASN A 195 -0.66 8.26 1.51
C ASN A 195 -0.45 8.82 0.10
N LEU A 196 0.34 8.09 -0.68
CA LEU A 196 0.52 8.29 -2.11
C LEU A 196 0.07 7.02 -2.85
N ALA A 197 -0.74 7.23 -3.89
CA ALA A 197 -0.99 6.26 -4.94
C ALA A 197 -0.18 6.67 -6.18
N VAL A 198 0.98 6.04 -6.36
CA VAL A 198 1.85 6.25 -7.52
C VAL A 198 1.33 5.38 -8.66
N MET A 199 0.88 6.02 -9.73
CA MET A 199 0.15 5.40 -10.84
C MET A 199 1.02 5.12 -12.07
N ALA A 200 2.26 5.64 -12.10
CA ALA A 200 3.18 5.45 -13.22
C ALA A 200 4.61 5.19 -12.72
N CYS A 201 5.31 4.22 -13.34
CA CYS A 201 6.68 3.86 -12.96
C CYS A 201 7.70 5.00 -13.16
N ARG A 202 7.46 5.90 -14.12
CA ARG A 202 8.32 7.06 -14.35
C ARG A 202 8.30 8.11 -13.23
N ALA A 203 7.35 8.01 -12.29
CA ALA A 203 7.30 8.90 -11.14
C ALA A 203 8.34 8.55 -10.05
N PHE A 204 9.00 7.39 -10.14
CA PHE A 204 10.13 7.08 -9.26
C PHE A 204 11.35 7.87 -9.70
N ALA A 205 11.91 8.66 -8.77
CA ALA A 205 13.09 9.49 -9.02
C ALA A 205 14.41 8.72 -8.86
N ALA A 206 14.36 7.53 -8.23
CA ALA A 206 15.48 6.61 -8.09
C ALA A 206 15.03 5.18 -8.47
N PRO A 207 15.91 4.35 -9.07
CA PRO A 207 15.54 3.02 -9.54
C PRO A 207 15.41 2.00 -8.40
N ALA A 208 15.88 2.31 -7.19
CA ALA A 208 15.87 1.41 -6.05
C ALA A 208 15.52 2.17 -4.75
N PRO A 209 15.09 1.47 -3.69
CA PRO A 209 14.86 2.11 -2.39
C PRO A 209 16.10 2.80 -1.85
N VAL A 210 15.93 4.01 -1.31
CA VAL A 210 17.01 4.88 -0.80
C VAL A 210 17.27 4.70 0.69
N GLU A 211 16.34 4.07 1.41
CA GLU A 211 16.47 3.78 2.84
C GLU A 211 15.70 2.49 3.17
N ARG A 212 16.18 1.73 4.14
CA ARG A 212 15.51 0.54 4.68
C ARG A 212 15.57 0.56 6.21
N ARG A 213 14.48 0.15 6.86
CA ARG A 213 14.36 0.01 8.31
C ARG A 213 13.70 -1.31 8.66
N THR A 214 14.26 -1.98 9.65
CA THR A 214 13.71 -3.24 10.17
C THR A 214 12.68 -2.94 11.25
N TRP A 215 11.48 -3.52 11.08
CA TRP A 215 10.39 -3.46 12.03
C TRP A 215 10.01 -4.86 12.51
N HIS A 216 9.84 -5.02 13.82
CA HIS A 216 9.27 -6.20 14.43
C HIS A 216 7.84 -5.90 14.84
N ILE A 217 6.88 -6.61 14.26
CA ILE A 217 5.44 -6.38 14.47
C ILE A 217 4.82 -7.61 15.11
N LEU A 218 4.23 -7.42 16.28
CA LEU A 218 3.49 -8.43 17.02
C LEU A 218 2.00 -8.08 17.04
N LEU A 219 1.17 -9.01 16.60
CA LEU A 219 -0.28 -8.95 16.75
C LEU A 219 -0.71 -9.80 17.94
N GLY A 220 -1.72 -9.36 18.68
CA GLY A 220 -2.24 -10.14 19.78
C GLY A 220 -3.52 -9.58 20.38
N ARG A 221 -3.91 -10.14 21.52
CA ARG A 221 -5.16 -9.82 22.22
C ARG A 221 -5.33 -8.33 22.54
N LYS A 222 -4.24 -7.57 22.69
CA LYS A 222 -4.29 -6.12 23.03
C LYS A 222 -4.24 -5.19 21.82
N GLY A 223 -4.06 -5.72 20.61
CA GLY A 223 -3.82 -4.92 19.40
C GLY A 223 -2.52 -5.29 18.71
N VAL A 224 -1.89 -4.28 18.10
CA VAL A 224 -0.62 -4.41 17.38
C VAL A 224 0.46 -3.64 18.12
N SER A 225 1.62 -4.24 18.28
CA SER A 225 2.84 -3.60 18.83
C SER A 225 3.95 -3.70 17.81
N ALA A 226 4.65 -2.61 17.55
CA ALA A 226 5.69 -2.53 16.55
C ALA A 226 6.94 -1.85 17.11
N VAL A 227 8.11 -2.41 16.80
CA VAL A 227 9.41 -1.88 17.21
C VAL A 227 10.31 -1.74 16.00
N CYS A 228 10.81 -0.53 15.76
CA CYS A 228 11.86 -0.26 14.78
C CYS A 228 13.24 -0.45 15.44
N GLU A 229 14.16 -1.12 14.75
CA GLU A 229 15.53 -1.31 15.25
C GLU A 229 16.34 0.00 15.19
N ALA A 230 16.29 0.70 14.06
CA ALA A 230 17.05 1.92 13.80
C ALA A 230 16.28 2.87 12.85
N PRO A 231 16.00 4.13 13.26
CA PRO A 231 16.11 4.63 14.62
C PRO A 231 15.20 3.83 15.57
N ARG A 232 15.61 3.71 16.83
CA ARG A 232 14.83 2.96 17.82
C ARG A 232 13.52 3.67 18.09
N GLN A 233 12.42 3.08 17.65
CA GLN A 233 11.08 3.64 17.76
C GLN A 233 10.11 2.53 18.16
N ARG A 234 9.05 2.90 18.87
CA ARG A 234 7.97 1.99 19.26
C ARG A 234 6.64 2.63 18.92
N LEU A 235 5.74 1.84 18.35
CA LEU A 235 4.38 2.24 18.02
C LEU A 235 3.43 1.12 18.44
N SER A 236 2.24 1.51 18.88
CA SER A 236 1.21 0.56 19.29
C SER A 236 -0.14 1.04 18.82
N PHE A 237 -0.92 0.11 18.27
CA PHE A 237 -2.31 0.34 17.87
C PHE A 237 -3.18 -0.55 18.76
N GLY A 238 -3.93 0.07 19.68
CA GLY A 238 -4.87 -0.65 20.55
C GLY A 238 -6.08 -1.19 19.78
N ARG A 239 -6.97 -1.91 20.46
CA ARG A 239 -8.19 -2.50 19.86
C ARG A 239 -9.05 -1.47 19.12
N GLU A 240 -9.12 -0.24 19.66
CA GLU A 240 -9.94 0.84 19.12
C GLU A 240 -9.26 1.68 18.04
N ALA A 241 -7.97 1.43 17.73
CA ALA A 241 -7.20 2.28 16.81
C ALA A 241 -7.82 2.37 15.40
N PHE A 242 -8.60 1.37 15.01
CA PHE A 242 -9.21 1.26 13.68
C PHE A 242 -10.73 1.05 13.75
N SER A 243 -11.37 1.40 14.88
CA SER A 243 -12.80 1.14 15.11
C SER A 243 -13.74 1.89 14.15
N ALA A 244 -13.25 2.95 13.51
CA ALA A 244 -13.97 3.69 12.48
C ALA A 244 -14.19 2.87 11.19
N ASP A 245 -13.42 1.81 10.94
CA ASP A 245 -13.60 0.93 9.80
C ASP A 245 -14.50 -0.26 10.18
N PRO A 246 -15.72 -0.37 9.62
CA PRO A 246 -16.69 -1.39 10.04
C PRO A 246 -16.24 -2.82 9.74
N ARG A 247 -15.20 -3.03 8.90
CA ARG A 247 -14.66 -4.36 8.62
C ARG A 247 -14.01 -5.02 9.83
N LEU A 248 -13.61 -4.25 10.85
CA LEU A 248 -13.05 -4.78 12.09
C LEU A 248 -14.07 -4.90 13.22
N ALA A 249 -15.34 -4.52 13.00
CA ALA A 249 -16.36 -4.54 14.05
C ALA A 249 -16.60 -5.94 14.67
N GLY A 250 -16.41 -7.01 13.88
CA GLY A 250 -16.57 -8.40 14.33
C GLY A 250 -15.30 -9.05 14.88
N MET A 251 -14.22 -8.29 15.12
CA MET A 251 -12.94 -8.86 15.55
C MET A 251 -13.04 -9.61 16.89
N ILE A 252 -12.68 -10.90 16.88
CA ILE A 252 -12.55 -11.72 18.09
C ILE A 252 -11.14 -11.57 18.66
N TRP A 253 -10.97 -10.76 19.71
CA TRP A 253 -9.66 -10.53 20.32
C TRP A 253 -9.19 -11.68 21.22
N GLU A 254 -10.12 -12.36 21.90
CA GLU A 254 -9.86 -13.52 22.74
C GLU A 254 -9.99 -14.81 21.91
N ARG A 255 -8.84 -15.36 21.52
CA ARG A 255 -8.68 -16.61 20.77
C ARG A 255 -7.44 -17.37 21.24
#